data_AF-A0A4Q7CNG7-F1
#
_entry.id   AF-A0A4Q7CNG7-F1
#
_cell.length_a   1.000
_cell.length_b   1.000
_cell.length_c   1.000
_cell.angle_alpha   90.00
_cell.angle_beta   90.00
_cell.angle_gamma   90.00
#
_symmetry.space_group_name_H-M   'P 1'
#
loop_
_entity.id
_entity.type
_entity.pdbx_description
1 polymer ?
#
loop_
_entity_poly.entity_id
_entity_poly.type
_entity_poly.pdbx_seq_one_letter_code
_entity_poly.pdbx_strand_id
1 'polypeptide(L)'
;MYKQIFEKKNGNPILLEERFDEISMVAVFDYDKEIYTDKKPSSDLYQPIQFDNDLNDWVGSSFDEWIETNKPRTPYNPEKVELQLAQTQMQLAKTAMQLQKSQKEIASIVIELSKKDERIKILEQQQANTLLEIAKLKGEN
;
A
#
# COMPACT_ATOMS: atom_id res chain seq x y z
N MET A 1 50.81 -13.62 3.26
CA MET A 1 49.97 -14.35 4.24
C MET A 1 48.54 -13.83 4.14
N TYR A 2 47.54 -14.63 4.51
CA TYR A 2 46.15 -14.21 4.51
C TYR A 2 45.60 -14.18 5.93
N LYS A 3 44.76 -13.18 6.23
CA LYS A 3 43.99 -13.08 7.47
C LYS A 3 42.50 -13.09 7.14
N GLN A 4 41.72 -13.88 7.86
CA GLN A 4 40.26 -13.87 7.74
C GLN A 4 39.68 -12.73 8.58
N ILE A 5 38.80 -11.93 7.96
CA ILE A 5 38.00 -10.88 8.60
C ILE A 5 36.52 -11.09 8.26
N PHE A 6 35.63 -10.43 9.00
CA PHE A 6 34.18 -10.60 8.89
C PHE A 6 33.51 -9.25 8.66
N GLU A 7 32.56 -9.21 7.72
CA GLU A 7 31.71 -8.03 7.48
C GLU A 7 30.74 -7.85 8.65
N LYS A 8 30.80 -6.70 9.33
CA LYS A 8 29.99 -6.43 10.54
C LYS A 8 28.48 -6.53 10.32
N LYS A 9 28.01 -6.37 9.08
CA LYS A 9 26.60 -6.39 8.71
C LYS A 9 25.95 -7.77 8.82
N ASN A 10 26.69 -8.83 8.52
CA ASN A 10 26.12 -10.17 8.31
C ASN A 10 27.05 -11.32 8.77
N GLY A 11 28.29 -11.02 9.18
CA GLY A 11 29.26 -12.03 9.57
C GLY A 11 29.89 -12.78 8.41
N ASN A 12 29.78 -12.28 7.17
CA ASN A 12 30.37 -12.94 6.01
C ASN A 12 31.89 -12.87 6.08
N PRO A 13 32.59 -14.01 5.90
CA PRO A 13 34.03 -14.05 5.95
C PRO A 13 34.66 -13.56 4.63
N ILE A 14 35.71 -12.76 4.75
CA ILE A 14 36.56 -12.30 3.66
C ILE A 14 38.01 -12.60 4.00
N LEU A 15 38.81 -12.97 2.99
CA LEU A 15 40.24 -13.15 3.13
C LEU A 15 40.96 -11.86 2.73
N LEU A 16 41.76 -11.33 3.66
CA LEU A 16 42.59 -10.15 3.47
C LEU A 16 44.03 -10.58 3.23
N GLU A 17 44.64 -10.05 2.17
CA GLU A 17 46.04 -10.25 1.86
C GLU A 17 46.92 -9.24 2.61
N GLU A 18 48.12 -9.67 3.00
CA GLU A 18 49.10 -8.77 3.61
C GLU A 18 49.59 -7.72 2.61
N ARG A 19 49.69 -6.46 3.06
CA ARG A 19 50.31 -5.38 2.31
C ARG A 19 51.64 -5.04 2.97
N PHE A 20 52.69 -4.88 2.16
CA PHE A 20 53.96 -4.39 2.67
C PHE A 20 53.87 -2.87 2.89
N ASP A 21 54.14 -2.42 4.12
CA ASP A 21 54.26 -1.00 4.44
C ASP A 21 55.73 -0.58 4.37
N GLU A 22 56.07 0.28 3.42
CA GLU A 22 57.43 0.77 3.17
C GLU A 22 57.95 1.64 4.32
N ILE A 23 57.07 2.26 5.11
CA ILE A 23 57.44 3.14 6.23
C ILE A 23 57.83 2.31 7.45
N SER A 24 57.00 1.33 7.79
CA SER A 24 57.22 0.46 8.95
C SER A 24 58.16 -0.72 8.64
N MET A 25 58.46 -0.98 7.35
CA MET A 25 59.21 -2.13 6.84
C MET A 25 58.66 -3.49 7.30
N VAL A 26 57.34 -3.57 7.53
CA VAL A 26 56.64 -4.78 8.01
C VAL A 26 55.39 -5.02 7.17
N ALA A 27 55.04 -6.29 6.95
CA ALA A 27 53.79 -6.67 6.32
C ALA A 27 52.61 -6.45 7.30
N VAL A 28 51.65 -5.62 6.90
CA VAL A 28 50.47 -5.25 7.70
C VAL A 28 49.18 -5.66 7.01
N PHE A 29 48.17 -5.96 7.83
CA PHE A 29 46.81 -6.25 7.38
C PHE A 29 45.96 -4.98 7.52
N ASP A 30 45.80 -4.26 6.43
CA ASP A 30 45.05 -3.00 6.37
C ASP A 30 43.61 -3.23 5.91
N TYR A 31 42.64 -2.89 6.77
CA TYR A 31 41.21 -2.99 6.47
C TYR A 31 40.41 -1.92 7.20
N ASP A 32 39.26 -1.58 6.62
CA ASP A 32 38.31 -0.65 7.22
C ASP A 32 37.67 -1.27 8.47
N LYS A 33 38.10 -0.80 9.65
CA LYS A 33 37.60 -1.24 10.95
C LYS A 33 36.17 -0.75 11.24
N GLU A 34 35.62 0.16 10.46
CA GLU A 34 34.21 0.55 10.58
C GLU A 34 33.31 -0.52 9.98
N ILE A 35 33.74 -1.13 8.87
CA ILE A 35 32.96 -2.10 8.09
C ILE A 35 33.29 -3.55 8.48
N TYR A 36 34.55 -3.82 8.84
CA TYR A 36 35.03 -5.16 9.11
C TYR A 36 35.55 -5.33 10.53
N THR A 37 35.51 -6.57 11.00
CA THR A 37 36.04 -6.99 12.29
C THR A 37 36.81 -8.29 12.13
N ASP A 38 37.85 -8.51 12.93
CA ASP A 38 38.54 -9.80 12.98
C ASP A 38 37.93 -10.77 14.00
N LYS A 39 36.89 -10.33 14.73
CA LYS A 39 36.12 -11.20 15.61
C LYS A 39 35.12 -12.04 14.83
N LYS A 40 35.24 -13.37 14.95
CA LYS A 40 34.28 -14.29 14.36
C LYS A 40 32.90 -14.18 15.02
N PRO A 41 31.79 -14.26 14.27
CA PRO A 41 30.45 -14.42 14.82
C PRO A 41 30.37 -15.62 15.76
N SER A 42 29.64 -15.48 16.86
CA SER A 42 29.34 -16.62 17.74
C SER A 42 28.42 -17.60 17.03
N SER A 43 28.69 -18.91 17.18
CA SER A 43 27.89 -19.98 16.59
C SER A 43 26.52 -20.15 17.27
N ASP A 44 26.34 -19.58 18.45
CA ASP A 44 25.09 -19.66 19.20
C ASP A 44 24.06 -18.60 18.76
N LEU A 45 24.47 -17.67 17.89
CA LEU A 45 23.61 -16.60 17.37
C LEU A 45 22.94 -17.02 16.06
N TYR A 46 21.67 -16.71 15.94
CA TYR A 46 20.85 -16.94 14.76
C TYR A 46 20.46 -15.63 14.08
N GLN A 47 20.20 -15.72 12.76
CA GLN A 47 19.92 -14.56 11.91
C GLN A 47 18.66 -13.80 12.34
N PRO A 48 18.64 -12.45 12.22
CA PRO A 48 19.71 -11.60 11.73
C PRO A 48 20.85 -11.42 12.76
N ILE A 49 22.09 -11.55 12.29
CA ILE A 49 23.30 -11.39 13.11
C ILE A 49 24.00 -10.10 12.66
N GLN A 50 24.37 -9.25 13.61
CA GLN A 50 25.09 -8.00 13.36
C GLN A 50 26.17 -7.77 14.42
N PHE A 51 27.23 -7.05 14.07
CA PHE A 51 28.27 -6.66 15.02
C PHE A 51 27.89 -5.33 15.70
N ASP A 52 27.79 -5.35 17.02
CA ASP A 52 27.55 -4.16 17.82
C ASP A 52 28.90 -3.51 18.16
N ASN A 53 29.08 -2.26 17.71
CA ASN A 53 30.32 -1.51 17.93
C ASN A 53 30.47 -1.07 19.39
N ASP A 54 29.38 -0.89 20.13
CA ASP A 54 29.40 -0.43 21.52
C ASP A 54 29.75 -1.57 22.48
N LEU A 55 29.19 -2.75 22.23
CA LEU A 55 29.52 -3.98 22.96
C LEU A 55 30.80 -4.66 22.43
N ASN A 56 31.27 -4.24 21.25
CA ASN A 56 32.38 -4.85 20.52
C ASN A 56 32.19 -6.37 20.35
N ASP A 57 30.94 -6.81 20.17
CA ASP A 57 30.56 -8.21 20.08
C ASP A 57 29.40 -8.41 19.09
N TRP A 58 29.18 -9.67 18.70
CA TRP A 58 28.09 -10.05 17.81
C TRP A 58 26.78 -10.13 18.58
N VAL A 59 25.74 -9.54 18.00
CA VAL A 59 24.37 -9.57 18.50
C VAL A 59 23.50 -10.28 17.47
N GLY A 60 22.65 -11.19 17.94
CA GLY A 60 21.71 -11.93 17.12
C GLY A 60 20.58 -12.48 17.97
N SER A 61 19.71 -13.27 17.34
CA SER A 61 18.62 -13.97 18.04
C SER A 61 19.11 -15.29 18.63
N SER A 62 18.49 -15.71 19.73
CA SER A 62 18.67 -17.08 20.23
C SER A 62 17.99 -18.10 19.31
N PHE A 63 18.38 -19.37 19.41
CA PHE A 63 17.74 -20.45 18.65
C PHE A 63 16.22 -20.49 18.87
N ASP A 64 15.77 -20.35 20.11
CA ASP A 64 14.35 -20.42 20.47
C ASP A 64 13.56 -19.26 19.85
N GLU A 65 14.07 -18.04 19.94
CA GLU A 65 13.47 -16.85 19.31
C GLU A 65 13.44 -16.94 17.79
N TRP A 66 14.51 -17.48 17.20
CA TRP A 66 14.60 -17.72 15.76
C TRP A 66 13.53 -18.71 15.30
N ILE A 67 13.37 -19.81 16.04
CA ILE A 67 12.35 -20.83 15.77
C ILE A 67 10.95 -20.23 15.90
N GLU A 68 10.67 -19.43 16.93
CA GLU A 68 9.37 -18.76 17.06
C GLU A 68 9.07 -17.80 15.91
N THR A 69 10.06 -17.04 15.48
CA THR A 69 9.90 -16.07 14.39
C THR A 69 9.76 -16.74 13.02
N ASN A 70 10.50 -17.83 12.79
CA ASN A 70 10.54 -18.54 11.51
C ASN A 70 9.57 -19.73 11.44
N LYS A 71 8.78 -20.00 12.49
CA LYS A 71 7.67 -20.95 12.42
C LYS A 71 6.79 -20.54 11.23
N PRO A 72 6.54 -21.44 10.27
CA PRO A 72 5.62 -21.14 9.18
C PRO A 72 4.29 -20.75 9.81
N ARG A 73 3.87 -19.51 9.59
CA ARG A 73 2.55 -19.05 10.02
C ARG A 73 1.56 -20.00 9.37
N THR A 74 0.79 -20.72 10.19
CA THR A 74 -0.26 -21.59 9.68
C THR A 74 -1.16 -20.75 8.77
N PRO A 75 -1.47 -21.22 7.54
CA PRO A 75 -2.40 -20.50 6.68
C PRO A 75 -3.67 -20.21 7.48
N TYR A 76 -4.02 -18.94 7.60
CA TYR A 76 -5.23 -18.55 8.29
C TYR A 76 -6.42 -19.09 7.49
N ASN A 77 -7.16 -20.01 8.11
CA ASN A 77 -8.38 -20.56 7.56
C ASN A 77 -9.56 -19.88 8.26
N PRO A 78 -10.24 -18.93 7.58
CA PRO A 78 -11.31 -18.17 8.20
C PRO A 78 -12.43 -19.11 8.66
N GLU A 79 -12.99 -18.80 9.81
CA GLU A 79 -14.14 -19.52 10.32
C GLU A 79 -15.37 -19.24 9.45
N LYS A 80 -16.35 -20.15 9.52
CA LYS A 80 -17.62 -20.00 8.78
C LYS A 80 -18.30 -18.66 9.07
N VAL A 81 -18.20 -18.16 10.30
CA VAL A 81 -18.78 -16.88 10.71
C VAL A 81 -18.10 -15.71 10.00
N GLU A 82 -16.78 -15.74 9.87
CA GLU A 82 -16.00 -14.69 9.19
C GLU A 82 -16.29 -14.67 7.69
N LEU A 83 -16.43 -15.84 7.08
CA LEU A 83 -16.88 -15.96 5.68
C LEU A 83 -18.29 -15.40 5.48
N GLN A 84 -19.22 -15.71 6.39
CA GLN A 84 -20.59 -15.17 6.34
C GLN A 84 -20.61 -13.65 6.53
N LEU A 85 -19.79 -13.12 7.44
CA LEU A 85 -19.64 -11.69 7.65
C LEU A 85 -19.12 -11.01 6.39
N ALA A 86 -18.07 -11.55 5.78
CA ALA A 86 -17.50 -11.01 4.55
C ALA A 86 -18.51 -11.04 3.38
N GLN A 87 -19.26 -12.14 3.22
CA GLN A 87 -20.34 -12.22 2.24
C GLN A 87 -21.43 -11.18 2.49
N THR A 88 -21.82 -10.99 3.76
CA THR A 88 -22.82 -10.01 4.14
C THR A 88 -22.35 -8.59 3.85
N GLN A 89 -21.10 -8.25 4.19
CA GLN A 89 -20.49 -6.96 3.88
C GLN A 89 -20.43 -6.72 2.36
N MET A 90 -20.09 -7.74 1.58
CA MET A 90 -20.09 -7.66 0.12
C MET A 90 -21.49 -7.37 -0.43
N GLN A 91 -22.52 -8.07 0.06
CA GLN A 91 -23.90 -7.84 -0.37
C GLN A 91 -24.38 -6.44 0.02
N LEU A 92 -24.08 -6.00 1.25
CA LEU A 92 -24.41 -4.65 1.71
C LEU A 92 -23.78 -3.58 0.81
N ALA A 93 -22.50 -3.73 0.46
CA ALA A 93 -21.82 -2.82 -0.45
C ALA A 93 -22.46 -2.80 -1.84
N LYS A 94 -22.80 -3.96 -2.40
CA LYS A 94 -23.51 -4.06 -3.70
C LYS A 94 -24.86 -3.35 -3.65
N THR A 95 -25.65 -3.56 -2.60
CA THR A 95 -26.94 -2.91 -2.43
C THR A 95 -26.79 -1.39 -2.29
N ALA A 96 -25.80 -0.93 -1.51
CA ALA A 96 -25.52 0.50 -1.37
C ALA A 96 -25.16 1.15 -2.72
N MET A 97 -24.34 0.49 -3.54
CA MET A 97 -24.00 0.96 -4.89
C MET A 97 -25.21 1.01 -5.81
N GLN A 98 -26.07 -0.01 -5.78
CA GLN A 98 -27.31 -0.05 -6.58
C GLN A 98 -28.26 1.08 -6.15
N LEU A 99 -28.43 1.29 -4.85
CA LEU A 99 -29.25 2.38 -4.31
C LEU A 99 -28.74 3.75 -4.79
N GLN A 100 -27.43 3.98 -4.72
CA GLN A 100 -26.83 5.22 -5.22
C GLN A 100 -27.07 5.42 -6.72
N LYS A 101 -26.99 4.35 -7.51
CA LYS A 101 -27.28 4.40 -8.94
C LYS A 101 -28.74 4.77 -9.20
N SER A 102 -29.69 4.12 -8.51
CA SER A 102 -31.12 4.44 -8.62
C SER A 102 -31.42 5.88 -8.19
N GLN A 103 -30.78 6.38 -7.13
CA GLN A 103 -30.92 7.78 -6.73
C GLN A 103 -30.48 8.77 -7.82
N LYS A 104 -29.38 8.47 -8.52
CA LYS A 104 -28.93 9.29 -9.66
C LYS A 104 -29.92 9.26 -10.81
N GLU A 105 -30.44 8.09 -11.15
CA GLU A 105 -31.44 7.93 -12.21
C GLU A 105 -32.73 8.70 -11.88
N ILE A 106 -33.21 8.61 -10.63
CA ILE A 106 -34.36 9.38 -10.16
C ILE A 106 -34.10 10.89 -10.29
N ALA A 107 -32.91 11.37 -9.88
CA ALA A 107 -32.57 12.78 -10.02
C ALA A 107 -32.57 13.24 -11.49
N SER A 108 -32.04 12.42 -12.41
CA SER A 108 -32.09 12.70 -13.85
C SER A 108 -33.52 12.77 -14.37
N ILE A 109 -34.39 11.84 -13.98
CA ILE A 109 -35.81 11.84 -14.36
C ILE A 109 -36.51 13.11 -13.85
N VAL A 110 -36.25 13.51 -12.60
CA VAL A 110 -36.84 14.73 -12.03
C VAL A 110 -36.44 15.97 -12.84
N ILE A 111 -35.16 16.08 -13.23
CA ILE A 111 -34.69 17.18 -14.08
C ILE A 111 -35.40 17.17 -15.44
N GLU A 112 -35.57 15.99 -16.06
CA GLU A 112 -36.27 15.86 -17.33
C GLU A 112 -37.75 16.23 -17.23
N LEU A 113 -38.42 15.86 -16.14
CA LEU A 113 -39.80 16.25 -15.85
C LEU A 113 -39.92 17.77 -15.71
N SER A 114 -39.05 18.41 -14.94
CA SER A 114 -39.07 19.88 -14.80
C SER A 114 -38.88 20.59 -16.14
N LYS A 115 -37.98 20.11 -17.00
CA LYS A 115 -37.80 20.65 -18.35
C LYS A 115 -39.04 20.46 -19.24
N LYS A 116 -39.74 19.32 -19.10
CA LYS A 116 -41.00 19.08 -19.82
C LYS A 116 -42.09 20.03 -19.34
N ASP A 117 -42.22 20.24 -18.04
CA ASP A 117 -43.19 21.18 -17.46
C ASP A 117 -42.96 22.61 -17.95
N GLU A 118 -41.70 23.07 -18.02
CA GLU A 118 -41.36 24.38 -18.60
C GLU A 118 -41.77 24.48 -20.07
N ARG A 119 -41.50 23.44 -20.87
CA ARG A 119 -41.90 23.40 -22.28
C ARG A 119 -43.42 23.44 -22.45
N ILE A 120 -44.16 22.74 -21.60
CA ILE A 120 -45.63 22.76 -21.61
C ILE A 120 -46.13 24.18 -21.35
N LYS A 121 -45.60 24.86 -20.31
CA LYS A 121 -45.96 26.26 -20.02
C LYS A 121 -45.68 27.20 -21.21
N ILE A 122 -44.55 27.03 -21.89
CA ILE A 122 -44.22 27.83 -23.08
C ILE A 122 -45.24 27.57 -24.21
N LEU A 123 -45.59 26.30 -24.45
CA LEU A 123 -46.56 25.92 -25.48
C LEU A 123 -47.96 26.49 -25.17
N GLU A 124 -48.39 26.41 -23.91
CA GLU A 124 -49.66 27.01 -23.45
C GLU A 124 -49.68 28.53 -23.68
N GLN A 125 -48.59 29.23 -23.36
CA GLN A 125 -48.47 30.67 -23.60
C GLN A 125 -48.50 31.00 -25.10
N GLN A 126 -47.81 30.23 -25.93
CA GLN A 126 -47.83 30.40 -27.38
C GLN A 126 -49.24 30.19 -27.94
N GLN A 127 -49.93 29.14 -27.51
CA GLN A 127 -51.30 28.86 -27.92
C GLN A 127 -52.25 30.00 -27.52
N ALA A 128 -52.14 30.54 -26.31
CA ALA A 128 -52.93 31.68 -25.85
C ALA A 128 -52.68 32.93 -26.71
N ASN A 129 -51.42 33.20 -27.05
CA ASN A 129 -51.05 34.33 -27.91
C ASN A 129 -51.61 34.18 -29.33
N THR A 130 -51.53 32.99 -29.92
CA THR A 130 -52.10 32.72 -31.26
C THR A 130 -53.61 32.90 -31.27
N LEU A 131 -54.31 32.40 -30.24
CA LEU A 131 -55.77 32.60 -30.14
C LEU A 131 -56.14 34.08 -30.04
N LEU A 132 -55.37 34.87 -29.28
CA LEU A 132 -55.56 36.31 -29.17
C LEU A 132 -55.36 37.02 -30.51
N GLU A 133 -54.35 36.64 -31.27
CA GLU A 133 -54.07 37.19 -32.60
C GLU A 133 -55.19 36.86 -33.59
N ILE A 134 -55.66 35.61 -33.63
CA ILE A 134 -56.82 35.20 -34.44
C ILE A 134 -58.07 36.01 -34.07
N ALA A 135 -58.30 36.24 -32.77
CA ALA A 135 -59.45 37.02 -32.30
C ALA A 135 -59.37 38.49 -32.76
N LYS A 136 -58.20 39.11 -32.71
CA LYS A 136 -57.97 40.47 -33.21
C LYS A 136 -58.25 40.56 -34.72
N LEU A 137 -57.68 39.64 -35.50
CA LEU A 137 -57.89 39.59 -36.96
C LEU A 137 -59.36 39.39 -37.36
N LYS A 138 -60.15 38.68 -36.54
CA LYS A 138 -61.59 38.49 -36.77
C LYS A 138 -62.45 39.67 -36.33
N GLY A 139 -61.99 40.50 -35.38
CA GLY A 139 -62.72 41.66 -34.88
C GLY A 139 -62.52 42.94 -35.69
N GLU A 140 -61.56 42.97 -36.62
CA GLU A 140 -61.25 44.12 -37.48
C GLU A 140 -61.98 44.10 -38.85
N ASN A 141 -62.92 43.17 -39.07
CA ASN A 141 -63.78 43.10 -40.26
C ASN A 141 -65.24 43.48 -39.96
#